data_AF-A0A963N9H9-F1
#
_entry.id   AF-A0A963N9H9-F1
#
_cell.length_a   1.000
_cell.length_b   1.000
_cell.length_c   1.000
_cell.angle_alpha   90.00
_cell.angle_beta   90.00
_cell.angle_gamma   90.00
#
_symmetry.space_group_name_H-M   'P 1'
#
loop_
_entity.id
_entity.type
_entity.pdbx_description
1 polymer ?
#
loop_
_entity_poly.entity_id
_entity_poly.type
_entity_poly.pdbx_seq_one_letter_code
_entity_poly.pdbx_strand_id
1 'polypeptide(L)' 'QTVDAVGLLAVCLQHEIDHLQGHVFVEHLSQLKQVRIRNKLAKQARITA' A
#
# COMPACT_ATOMS: atom_id res chain seq x y z
N GLN A 1 14.00 -20.36 -11.15
CA GLN A 1 13.00 -21.06 -10.32
C GLN A 1 11.69 -20.30 -10.43
N THR A 2 10.57 -21.02 -10.53
CA THR A 2 9.23 -20.44 -10.51
C THR A 2 8.59 -20.75 -9.17
N VAL A 3 7.85 -19.79 -8.61
CA VAL A 3 7.13 -19.95 -7.34
C VAL A 3 5.65 -19.81 -7.64
N ASP A 4 4.89 -20.87 -7.36
CA ASP A 4 3.43 -20.81 -7.42
C ASP A 4 2.91 -20.18 -6.12
N ALA A 5 2.14 -19.11 -6.27
CA ALA A 5 1.57 -18.38 -5.14
C ALA A 5 0.08 -18.19 -5.33
N VAL A 6 -0.68 -18.48 -4.28
CA VAL A 6 -2.14 -18.33 -4.23
C VAL A 6 -2.56 -17.70 -2.91
N GLY A 7 -3.78 -17.17 -2.86
CA GLY A 7 -4.34 -16.57 -1.64
C GLY A 7 -3.45 -15.46 -1.08
N LEU A 8 -3.17 -15.51 0.23
CA LEU A 8 -2.37 -14.49 0.92
C LEU A 8 -0.95 -14.38 0.37
N LEU A 9 -0.31 -15.50 0.00
CA LEU A 9 1.05 -15.48 -0.53
C LEU A 9 1.11 -14.72 -1.86
N ALA A 10 0.11 -14.90 -2.72
CA ALA A 10 0.02 -14.15 -3.97
C ALA A 10 -0.13 -12.65 -3.72
N VAL A 11 -0.96 -12.26 -2.73
CA VAL A 11 -1.18 -10.85 -2.36
C VAL A 11 0.10 -10.23 -1.80
N CYS A 12 0.81 -10.93 -0.91
CA CYS A 12 2.06 -10.45 -0.35
C CYS A 12 3.13 -10.27 -1.43
N LEU A 13 3.31 -11.26 -2.32
CA LEU A 13 4.29 -11.13 -3.40
C LEU A 13 3.96 -9.97 -4.34
N GLN A 14 2.69 -9.78 -4.70
CA GLN A 14 2.27 -8.63 -5.51
C GLN A 14 2.52 -7.30 -4.78
N HIS A 15 2.22 -7.23 -3.48
CA HIS A 15 2.49 -6.03 -2.67
C HIS A 15 3.97 -5.65 -2.63
N GLU A 16 4.87 -6.62 -2.45
CA GLU A 16 6.30 -6.36 -2.44
C GLU A 16 6.82 -5.98 -3.84
N ILE A 17 6.29 -6.56 -4.91
CA ILE A 17 6.63 -6.19 -6.28
C ILE A 17 6.22 -4.74 -6.58
N ASP A 18 5.00 -4.34 -6.18
CA ASP A 18 4.55 -2.95 -6.31
C ASP A 18 5.52 -1.98 -5.62
N HIS A 19 5.98 -2.34 -4.42
CA HIS A 19 6.97 -1.55 -3.70
C HIS A 19 8.31 -1.40 -4.44
N LEU A 20 8.80 -2.45 -5.11
CA LEU A 20 10.00 -2.37 -5.95
C LEU A 20 9.82 -1.44 -7.15
N GLN A 21 8.59 -1.25 -7.62
CA GLN A 21 8.24 -0.36 -8.72
C GLN A 21 7.91 1.07 -8.24
N GLY A 22 7.95 1.33 -6.93
CA GLY A 22 7.59 2.61 -6.33
C GLY A 22 6.08 2.83 -6.20
N HIS A 23 5.27 1.82 -6.46
CA HIS A 23 3.83 1.83 -6.26
C HIS A 23 3.49 1.43 -4.82
N VAL A 24 2.38 1.99 -4.32
CA VAL A 24 1.83 1.63 -3.01
C VAL A 24 0.37 1.29 -3.14
N PHE A 25 -0.13 0.39 -2.29
CA PHE A 25 -1.52 -0.10 -2.39
C PHE A 25 -2.58 1.03 -2.37
N VAL A 26 -2.26 2.17 -1.77
CA VAL A 26 -3.15 3.33 -1.67
C VAL A 26 -3.48 3.92 -3.06
N GLU A 27 -2.60 3.76 -4.05
CA GLU A 27 -2.80 4.25 -5.43
C GLU A 27 -3.95 3.53 -6.14
N HIS A 28 -4.25 2.30 -5.75
CA HIS A 28 -5.38 1.52 -6.26
C HIS A 28 -6.75 1.98 -5.72
N LEU A 29 -6.76 2.88 -4.73
CA LEU A 29 -8.00 3.40 -4.15
C LEU A 29 -8.51 4.62 -4.90
N SER A 30 -9.82 4.87 -4.84
CA SER A 30 -10.42 6.12 -5.34
C SER A 30 -9.76 7.37 -4.72
N GLN A 31 -9.70 8.47 -5.45
CA GLN A 31 -9.10 9.74 -5.00
C GLN A 31 -9.59 10.19 -3.61
N LEU A 32 -10.90 10.07 -3.31
CA LEU A 32 -11.46 10.43 -2.01
C LEU A 32 -10.82 9.64 -0.85
N LYS A 33 -10.58 8.34 -1.05
CA LYS A 33 -9.94 7.46 -0.05
C LYS A 33 -8.46 7.82 0.12
N GLN A 34 -7.76 8.10 -0.97
CA GLN A 34 -6.35 8.52 -0.92
C GLN A 34 -6.18 9.81 -0.10
N VAL A 35 -7.01 10.83 -0.36
CA VAL A 35 -7.00 12.11 0.39
C VAL A 35 -7.28 11.88 1.87
N ARG A 36 -8.27 11.04 2.21
CA ARG A 36 -8.58 10.71 3.61
C ARG A 36 -7.41 10.06 4.33
N ILE A 37 -6.72 9.11 3.69
CA ILE A 37 -5.55 8.42 4.27
C ILE A 37 -4.42 9.42 4.50
N ARG A 38 -4.10 10.24 3.49
CA ARG A 38 -3.05 11.28 3.59
C ARG A 38 -3.31 12.25 4.74
N ASN A 39 -4.55 12.73 4.88
CA ASN A 39 -4.93 13.65 5.97
C ASN A 39 -4.81 13.00 7.36
N LYS A 40 -5.20 11.72 7.48
CA LYS A 40 -5.05 10.97 8.73
C LYS A 40 -3.57 10.78 9.11
N LEU A 41 -2.73 10.40 8.16
CA LEU A 41 -1.29 10.21 8.38
C LEU A 41 -0.60 11.53 8.78
N ALA A 42 -0.90 12.63 8.09
CA ALA A 42 -0.37 13.94 8.44
C ALA A 42 -0.78 14.39 9.85
N LYS A 43 -2.04 14.16 10.23
CA LYS A 43 -2.51 14.43 11.60
C LYS A 43 -1.78 13.58 12.63
N GLN A 44 -1.58 12.28 12.35
CA GLN A 44 -0.88 11.37 13.26
C GLN A 44 0.59 11.78 13.44
N ALA A 45 1.27 12.15 12.35
CA ALA A 45 2.65 12.63 12.39
C ALA A 45 2.81 13.85 13.30
N ARG A 46 1.84 14.79 13.28
CA ARG A 46 1.84 15.97 14.16
C ARG A 46 1.58 15.66 15.64
N ILE A 47 0.90 14.56 15.95
CA ILE A 47 0.60 14.15 17.34
C ILE A 47 1.75 13.34 17.94
N THR A 48 2.47 12.61 17.11
CA THR A 48 3.50 11.66 17.56
C THR A 48 4.91 12.28 17.57
N ALA A 49 5.07 13.46 16.97
CA ALA A 49 6.29 14.28 16.98
C ALA A 49 6.18 15.42 17.99
#